data_AF-H0QPS3-F1
#
_entry.id   AF-H0QPS3-F1
#
_cell.length_a   1.000
_cell.length_b   1.000
_cell.length_c   1.000
_cell.angle_alpha   90.00
_cell.angle_beta   90.00
_cell.angle_gamma   90.00
#
_symmetry.space_group_name_H-M   'P 1'
#
loop_
_entity.id
_entity.type
_entity.pdbx_description
1 polymer ?
#
loop_
_entity_poly.entity_id
_entity_poly.type
_entity_poly.pdbx_seq_one_letter_code
_entity_poly.pdbx_strand_id
1 'polypeptide(L)'
;VRGGECLDMLQAMNTGHDGSISTVHANSPRDAIARLETLVLMAGMDIPLRAIREQLASAVNLVVHITRMRDGSRRVTHITEVQGMEGDIVTLQDAFVFDYSAGMDANGRFLGKPVPTGVRPRFTERFAELGIEISPAVFGASLIGVAPARGR
;
A
#
# COMPACT_ATOMS: atom_id res chain seq x y z
N VAL A 1 12.57 -2.20 9.78
CA VAL A 1 13.87 -1.66 9.31
C VAL A 1 14.14 -0.30 9.91
N ARG A 2 15.40 0.00 10.28
CA ARG A 2 15.81 1.19 11.04
C ARG A 2 17.11 1.87 10.58
N GLY A 3 17.91 1.24 9.70
CA GLY A 3 19.16 1.79 9.19
C GLY A 3 19.53 1.26 7.80
N GLY A 4 20.83 1.25 7.49
CA GLY A 4 21.41 0.84 6.21
C GLY A 4 21.04 -0.57 5.76
N GLU A 5 20.60 -1.45 6.68
CA GLU A 5 20.10 -2.79 6.35
C GLU A 5 18.84 -2.77 5.46
N CYS A 6 18.25 -1.58 5.26
CA CYS A 6 17.21 -1.36 4.27
C CYS A 6 17.65 -1.71 2.84
N LEU A 7 18.92 -1.49 2.50
CA LEU A 7 19.43 -1.85 1.18
C LEU A 7 19.38 -3.37 0.97
N ASP A 8 19.88 -4.13 1.94
CA ASP A 8 19.87 -5.61 1.91
C ASP A 8 18.43 -6.13 1.86
N MET A 9 17.52 -5.52 2.63
CA MET A 9 16.09 -5.85 2.62
C MET A 9 15.48 -5.65 1.22
N LEU A 10 15.73 -4.51 0.57
CA LEU A 10 15.21 -4.25 -0.79
C LEU A 10 15.82 -5.19 -1.83
N GLN A 11 17.11 -5.53 -1.70
CA GLN A 11 17.75 -6.51 -2.57
C GLN A 11 17.17 -7.90 -2.41
N ALA A 12 16.93 -8.34 -1.17
CA ALA A 12 16.28 -9.62 -0.89
C ALA A 12 14.86 -9.68 -1.49
N MET A 13 14.08 -8.60 -1.35
CA MET A 13 12.75 -8.47 -1.94
C MET A 13 12.79 -8.58 -3.48
N ASN A 14 13.76 -7.94 -4.14
CA ASN A 14 13.91 -7.98 -5.60
C ASN A 14 14.48 -9.30 -6.16
N THR A 15 15.04 -10.18 -5.33
CA THR A 15 15.73 -11.41 -5.79
C THR A 15 14.94 -12.70 -5.56
N GLY A 16 13.62 -12.61 -5.43
CA GLY A 16 12.73 -13.78 -5.40
C GLY A 16 12.36 -14.26 -4.00
N HIS A 17 12.48 -13.41 -2.97
CA HIS A 17 11.84 -13.66 -1.67
C HIS A 17 10.39 -13.17 -1.69
N ASP A 18 9.57 -13.83 -2.51
CA ASP A 18 8.14 -13.59 -2.59
C ASP A 18 7.50 -13.70 -1.20
N GLY A 19 6.70 -12.71 -0.82
CA GLY A 19 6.07 -12.63 0.50
C GLY A 19 6.90 -11.94 1.59
N SER A 20 7.97 -11.23 1.20
CA SER A 20 8.73 -10.38 2.13
C SER A 20 7.85 -9.30 2.77
N ILE A 21 7.93 -9.18 4.10
CA ILE A 21 7.19 -8.19 4.88
C ILE A 21 8.17 -7.51 5.85
N SER A 22 8.03 -6.19 5.98
CA SER A 22 8.79 -5.41 6.95
C SER A 22 7.92 -4.30 7.53
N THR A 23 8.40 -3.66 8.59
CA THR A 23 7.76 -2.51 9.22
C THR A 23 8.72 -1.32 9.23
N VAL A 24 8.17 -0.13 9.03
CA VAL A 24 8.90 1.14 9.08
C VAL A 24 8.04 2.19 9.75
N HIS A 25 8.67 3.06 10.53
CA HIS A 25 7.99 4.21 11.11
C HIS A 25 7.90 5.34 10.09
N ALA A 26 6.67 5.77 9.80
CA ALA A 26 6.35 6.86 8.89
C ALA A 26 4.98 7.47 9.27
N ASN A 27 4.71 8.72 8.89
CA ASN A 27 3.44 9.38 9.18
C ASN A 27 2.42 9.27 8.04
N SER A 28 2.83 8.76 6.90
CA SER A 28 1.99 8.52 5.72
C SER A 28 2.62 7.42 4.85
N PRO A 29 1.87 6.83 3.90
CA PRO A 29 2.45 5.95 2.89
C PRO A 29 3.57 6.62 2.08
N ARG A 30 3.42 7.91 1.73
CA ARG A 30 4.44 8.69 1.00
C ARG A 30 5.70 8.91 1.85
N ASP A 31 5.53 9.20 3.13
CA ASP A 31 6.63 9.32 4.08
C ASP A 31 7.36 7.99 4.25
N ALA A 32 6.66 6.86 4.15
CA ALA A 32 7.29 5.54 4.22
C ALA A 32 8.28 5.35 3.05
N ILE A 33 7.92 5.77 1.83
CA ILE A 33 8.82 5.73 0.67
C ILE A 33 10.06 6.60 0.92
N ALA A 34 9.86 7.87 1.30
CA ALA A 34 10.96 8.80 1.60
C ALA A 34 11.85 8.29 2.75
N ARG A 35 11.25 7.62 3.74
CA ARG A 35 11.98 7.01 4.86
C ARG A 35 12.84 5.86 4.37
N LEU A 36 12.33 4.96 3.54
CA LEU A 36 13.10 3.87 2.95
C LEU A 36 14.27 4.41 2.12
N GLU A 37 14.07 5.45 1.29
CA GLU A 37 15.15 6.12 0.56
C GLU A 37 16.27 6.58 1.52
N THR A 38 15.89 7.25 2.60
CA THR A 38 16.83 7.74 3.61
C THR A 38 17.58 6.59 4.29
N LEU A 39 16.87 5.51 4.64
CA LEU A 39 17.47 4.35 5.28
C LEU A 39 18.49 3.65 4.37
N VAL A 40 18.23 3.59 3.06
CA VAL A 40 19.19 3.06 2.08
C VAL A 40 20.42 3.95 1.99
N LEU A 41 20.27 5.27 1.97
CA LEU A 41 21.40 6.20 1.94
C LEU A 41 22.31 6.06 3.17
N MET A 42 21.77 5.64 4.32
CA MET A 42 22.56 5.36 5.52
C MET A 42 23.47 4.13 5.40
N ALA A 43 23.34 3.30 4.35
CA ALA A 43 24.24 2.19 4.07
C ALA A 43 25.65 2.64 3.66
N GLY A 44 25.85 3.93 3.35
CA GLY A 44 27.16 4.50 3.03
C GLY A 44 27.67 4.15 1.63
N MET A 45 26.82 3.58 0.78
CA MET A 45 27.12 3.31 -0.63
C MET A 45 26.75 4.51 -1.50
N ASP A 46 27.58 4.85 -2.47
CA ASP A 46 27.32 5.93 -3.43
C ASP A 46 26.40 5.44 -4.55
N ILE A 47 25.12 5.22 -4.20
CA ILE A 47 24.08 4.79 -5.14
C ILE A 47 23.30 6.03 -5.59
N PRO A 48 23.14 6.26 -6.91
CA PRO A 48 22.28 7.33 -7.40
C PRO A 48 20.87 7.23 -6.84
N LEU A 49 20.29 8.34 -6.38
CA LEU A 49 18.96 8.36 -5.75
C LEU A 49 17.87 7.73 -6.63
N ARG A 50 17.97 7.95 -7.94
CA ARG A 50 17.08 7.32 -8.92
C ARG A 50 17.14 5.79 -8.86
N ALA A 51 18.33 5.20 -8.78
CA ALA A 51 18.49 3.75 -8.68
C ALA A 51 17.91 3.19 -7.36
N ILE A 52 18.02 3.93 -6.25
CA ILE A 52 17.36 3.58 -4.98
C ILE A 52 15.84 3.53 -5.16
N ARG A 53 15.27 4.53 -5.83
CA ARG A 53 13.84 4.59 -6.11
C ARG A 53 13.38 3.47 -7.03
N GLU A 54 14.16 3.14 -8.05
CA GLU A 54 13.88 2.01 -8.95
C GLU A 54 13.87 0.69 -8.18
N GLN A 55 14.86 0.46 -7.30
CA GLN A 55 14.91 -0.72 -6.43
C GLN A 55 13.70 -0.78 -5.48
N LEU A 56 13.32 0.35 -4.87
CA LEU A 56 12.19 0.44 -3.96
C LEU A 56 10.87 0.18 -4.68
N ALA A 57 10.65 0.85 -5.81
CA ALA A 57 9.41 0.75 -6.58
C ALA A 57 9.20 -0.64 -7.19
N SER A 58 10.29 -1.37 -7.44
CA SER A 58 10.27 -2.79 -7.83
C SER A 58 9.97 -3.72 -6.63
N ALA A 59 10.59 -3.45 -5.48
CA ALA A 59 10.55 -4.34 -4.32
C ALA A 59 9.25 -4.23 -3.50
N VAL A 60 8.70 -3.03 -3.38
CA VAL A 60 7.55 -2.75 -2.52
C VAL A 60 6.29 -2.70 -3.36
N ASN A 61 5.35 -3.63 -3.16
CA ASN A 61 4.07 -3.61 -3.88
C ASN A 61 2.97 -2.85 -3.12
N LEU A 62 2.93 -2.98 -1.79
CA LEU A 62 1.83 -2.50 -0.97
C LEU A 62 2.33 -1.90 0.34
N VAL A 63 1.75 -0.78 0.74
CA VAL A 63 1.93 -0.15 2.04
C VAL A 63 0.61 -0.18 2.80
N VAL A 64 0.58 -0.90 3.92
CA VAL A 64 -0.54 -0.86 4.87
C VAL A 64 -0.17 0.09 6.00
N HIS A 65 -0.76 1.28 5.98
CA HIS A 65 -0.47 2.31 6.97
C HIS A 65 -1.40 2.20 8.18
N ILE A 66 -0.80 2.10 9.37
CA ILE A 66 -1.53 2.02 10.64
C ILE A 66 -1.28 3.30 11.43
N THR A 67 -2.37 3.98 11.79
CA THR A 67 -2.31 5.19 12.60
C THR A 67 -2.84 4.92 14.00
N ARG A 68 -2.17 5.48 15.02
CA ARG A 68 -2.73 5.57 16.37
C ARG A 68 -3.66 6.77 16.42
N MET A 69 -4.95 6.51 16.55
CA MET A 69 -6.00 7.51 16.62
C MET A 69 -5.99 8.26 17.96
N ARG A 70 -6.68 9.41 18.00
CA ARG A 70 -6.79 10.25 19.20
C ARG A 70 -7.52 9.55 20.35
N ASP A 71 -8.39 8.59 20.04
CA ASP A 71 -9.06 7.71 21.01
C ASP A 71 -8.15 6.59 21.55
N GLY A 72 -6.87 6.57 21.16
CA GLY A 72 -5.87 5.58 21.56
C GLY A 72 -5.89 4.30 20.74
N SER A 73 -6.90 4.09 19.89
CA SER A 73 -7.01 2.90 19.05
C SER A 73 -5.99 2.91 17.90
N ARG A 74 -5.68 1.73 17.36
CA ARG A 74 -4.92 1.59 16.11
C ARG A 74 -5.88 1.21 14.99
N ARG A 75 -5.76 1.88 13.85
CA ARG A 75 -6.59 1.62 12.67
C ARG A 75 -5.71 1.63 11.44
N VAL A 76 -6.02 0.74 10.50
CA VAL A 76 -5.52 0.86 9.13
C VAL A 76 -6.15 2.12 8.55
N THR A 77 -5.33 3.07 8.15
CA THR A 77 -5.80 4.33 7.56
C THR A 77 -5.65 4.37 6.06
N HIS A 78 -4.65 3.67 5.54
CA HIS A 78 -4.40 3.57 4.11
C HIS A 78 -3.97 2.16 3.76
N ILE A 79 -4.45 1.69 2.61
CA ILE A 79 -3.87 0.56 1.89
C ILE A 79 -3.47 1.13 0.54
N THR A 80 -2.17 1.32 0.33
CA THR A 80 -1.61 2.08 -0.79
C THR A 80 -0.74 1.17 -1.65
N GLU A 81 -1.08 1.05 -2.92
CA GLU A 81 -0.27 0.35 -3.92
C GLU A 81 0.87 1.25 -4.40
N VAL A 82 2.05 0.67 -4.58
CA VAL A 82 3.17 1.32 -5.25
C VAL A 82 3.06 1.03 -6.75
N GLN A 83 2.90 2.08 -7.55
CA GLN A 83 2.61 1.97 -8.98
C GLN A 83 3.87 1.94 -9.87
N GLY A 84 5.07 1.95 -9.29
CA GLY A 84 6.31 2.10 -10.03
C GLY A 84 6.79 3.55 -10.01
N MET A 85 7.42 4.00 -11.09
CA MET A 85 7.97 5.36 -11.20
C MET A 85 7.43 6.10 -12.42
N GLU A 86 7.20 7.40 -12.25
CA GLU A 86 6.98 8.37 -13.32
C GLU A 86 8.10 9.42 -13.25
N GLY A 87 9.00 9.41 -14.24
CA GLY A 87 10.25 10.17 -14.17
C GLY A 87 11.09 9.72 -12.96
N ASP A 88 11.32 10.64 -12.02
CA ASP A 88 12.07 10.37 -10.77
C ASP A 88 11.16 10.21 -9.54
N ILE A 89 9.85 10.13 -9.73
CA ILE A 89 8.86 10.08 -8.64
C ILE A 89 8.30 8.65 -8.53
N VAL A 90 8.37 8.08 -7.32
CA VAL A 90 7.63 6.85 -7.01
C VAL A 90 6.15 7.18 -6.90
N THR A 91 5.35 6.53 -7.74
CA THR A 91 3.91 6.77 -7.83
C THR A 91 3.18 5.84 -6.87
N LEU A 92 2.19 6.39 -6.17
CA LEU A 92 1.39 5.69 -5.17
C LEU A 92 -0.09 5.82 -5.50
N GLN A 93 -0.88 4.80 -5.17
CA GLN A 93 -2.32 4.84 -5.34
C GLN A 93 -3.04 4.17 -4.18
N ASP A 94 -3.90 4.92 -3.50
CA ASP A 94 -4.69 4.39 -2.40
C ASP A 94 -5.81 3.49 -2.94
N ALA A 95 -5.82 2.23 -2.49
CA ALA A 95 -6.91 1.28 -2.72
C ALA A 95 -7.99 1.45 -1.65
N PHE A 96 -7.58 1.75 -0.41
CA PHE A 96 -8.49 2.02 0.70
C PHE A 96 -7.99 3.21 1.52
N VAL A 97 -8.95 4.00 2.01
CA VAL A 97 -8.74 5.09 2.96
C VAL A 97 -9.69 4.95 4.14
N PHE A 98 -9.31 5.42 5.33
CA PHE A 98 -10.20 5.39 6.49
C PHE A 98 -11.28 6.45 6.39
N ASP A 99 -12.53 6.03 6.61
CA ASP A 99 -13.68 6.93 6.62
C ASP A 99 -13.75 7.73 7.93
N TYR A 100 -13.16 8.92 7.93
CA TYR A 100 -13.28 9.86 9.04
C TYR A 100 -14.68 10.50 9.15
N SER A 101 -15.49 10.44 8.09
CA SER A 101 -16.83 11.06 8.08
C SER A 101 -17.85 10.30 8.92
N ALA A 102 -17.59 9.01 9.20
CA ALA A 102 -18.35 8.20 10.14
C ALA A 102 -18.36 8.75 11.58
N GLY A 103 -17.47 9.69 11.91
CA GLY A 103 -17.45 10.38 13.20
C GLY A 103 -17.00 9.52 14.37
N MET A 104 -17.48 9.87 15.56
CA MET A 104 -17.14 9.22 16.83
C MET A 104 -18.40 8.78 17.57
N ASP A 105 -18.28 7.74 18.40
CA ASP A 105 -19.33 7.34 19.32
C ASP A 105 -19.42 8.28 20.54
N ALA A 106 -20.39 8.01 21.42
CA ALA A 106 -20.60 8.79 22.66
C ALA A 106 -19.39 8.76 23.62
N ASN A 107 -18.47 7.80 23.47
CA ASN A 107 -17.26 7.68 24.27
C ASN A 107 -16.03 8.28 23.55
N GLY A 108 -16.22 8.97 22.42
CA GLY A 108 -15.15 9.57 21.63
C GLY A 108 -14.35 8.58 20.79
N ARG A 109 -14.83 7.34 20.59
CA ARG A 109 -14.15 6.34 19.76
C ARG A 109 -14.50 6.52 18.29
N PHE A 110 -13.51 6.44 17.41
CA PHE A 110 -13.74 6.54 15.97
C PHE A 110 -14.58 5.36 15.46
N LEU A 111 -15.64 5.68 14.73
CA LEU A 111 -16.56 4.71 14.10
C LEU A 111 -16.14 4.31 12.67
N GLY A 112 -15.19 5.05 12.10
CA GLY A 112 -14.69 4.82 10.75
C GLY A 112 -14.07 3.44 10.55
N LYS A 113 -14.04 3.04 9.28
CA LYS A 113 -13.36 1.83 8.79
C LYS A 113 -12.65 2.15 7.47
N PRO A 114 -11.68 1.33 7.04
CA PRO A 114 -11.19 1.40 5.67
C PRO A 114 -12.35 1.24 4.67
N VAL A 115 -12.45 2.17 3.74
CA VAL A 115 -13.41 2.15 2.63
C VAL A 115 -12.64 2.21 1.31
N PRO A 116 -13.12 1.52 0.26
CA PRO A 116 -12.43 1.53 -1.01
C PRO A 116 -12.49 2.91 -1.67
N THR A 117 -11.44 3.25 -2.41
CA THR A 117 -11.36 4.52 -3.15
C THR A 117 -12.07 4.47 -4.51
N GLY A 118 -12.53 3.29 -4.95
CA GLY A 118 -13.05 3.08 -6.31
C GLY A 118 -11.98 2.65 -7.32
N VAL A 119 -10.70 2.70 -6.93
CA VAL A 119 -9.59 2.28 -7.79
C VAL A 119 -9.44 0.76 -7.73
N ARG A 120 -9.30 0.12 -8.89
CA ARG A 120 -8.88 -1.29 -8.99
C ARG A 120 -7.34 -1.38 -8.96
N PRO A 121 -6.74 -2.02 -7.94
CA PRO A 121 -5.29 -2.16 -7.86
C PRO A 121 -4.73 -3.18 -8.86
N ARG A 122 -3.50 -2.99 -9.31
CA ARG A 122 -2.83 -3.89 -10.26
C ARG A 122 -2.45 -5.23 -9.64
N PHE A 123 -2.16 -5.27 -8.34
CA PHE A 123 -1.90 -6.53 -7.64
C PHE A 123 -3.08 -7.53 -7.70
N THR A 124 -4.30 -7.09 -8.06
CA THR A 124 -5.44 -7.99 -8.29
C THR A 124 -5.24 -8.92 -9.50
N GLU A 125 -4.44 -8.51 -10.47
CA GLU A 125 -4.06 -9.35 -11.62
C GLU A 125 -3.21 -10.53 -11.14
N ARG A 126 -2.23 -10.27 -10.28
CA ARG A 126 -1.39 -11.31 -9.68
C ARG A 126 -2.19 -12.29 -8.83
N PHE A 127 -3.20 -11.81 -8.11
CA PHE A 127 -4.11 -12.69 -7.38
C PHE A 127 -4.87 -13.63 -8.31
N ALA A 128 -5.37 -13.14 -9.44
CA ALA A 128 -6.05 -13.98 -10.43
C ALA A 128 -5.11 -15.06 -11.00
N GLU A 129 -3.85 -14.72 -11.30
CA GLU A 129 -2.83 -15.70 -11.74
C GLU A 129 -2.56 -16.79 -10.69
N LEU A 130 -2.66 -16.45 -9.41
CA LEU A 130 -2.51 -17.37 -8.28
C LEU A 130 -3.81 -18.13 -7.94
N GLY A 131 -4.88 -17.95 -8.73
CA GLY A 131 -6.19 -18.57 -8.50
C GLY A 131 -6.97 -17.97 -7.33
N ILE A 132 -6.58 -16.78 -6.86
CA ILE A 132 -7.26 -16.03 -5.80
C ILE A 132 -8.26 -15.07 -6.46
N GLU A 133 -9.54 -15.45 -6.47
CA GLU A 133 -10.60 -14.60 -6.99
C GLU A 133 -11.02 -13.54 -5.96
N ILE A 134 -10.88 -12.25 -6.32
CA ILE A 134 -11.39 -11.13 -5.54
C ILE A 134 -12.49 -10.43 -6.32
N SER A 135 -13.68 -10.33 -5.73
CA SER A 135 -14.79 -9.57 -6.30
C SER A 135 -14.40 -8.09 -6.50
N PRO A 136 -14.60 -7.50 -7.69
CA PRO A 136 -14.36 -6.08 -7.93
C PRO A 136 -15.12 -5.15 -6.98
N ALA A 137 -16.24 -5.61 -6.42
CA ALA A 137 -17.02 -4.85 -5.43
C ALA A 137 -16.23 -4.52 -4.15
N VAL A 138 -15.19 -5.30 -3.83
CA VAL A 138 -14.27 -5.02 -2.71
C VAL A 138 -13.60 -3.65 -2.87
N PHE A 139 -13.33 -3.24 -4.12
CA PHE A 139 -12.69 -1.97 -4.46
C PHE A 139 -13.69 -0.89 -4.88
N GLY A 140 -14.99 -1.07 -4.58
CA GLY A 140 -16.02 -0.08 -4.86
C GLY A 140 -16.56 -0.11 -6.29
N ALA A 141 -16.20 -1.11 -7.10
CA ALA A 141 -16.85 -1.31 -8.40
C ALA A 141 -18.33 -1.65 -8.18
N SER A 142 -19.22 -0.77 -8.63
CA SER A 142 -20.65 -1.05 -8.65
C SER A 142 -20.91 -2.16 -9.68
N LEU A 143 -21.60 -3.24 -9.28
CA LEU A 143 -22.05 -4.30 -10.19
C LEU A 143 -23.18 -3.76 -11.09
N ILE A 144 -22.87 -2.87 -12.02
CA ILE A 144 -23.82 -2.45 -13.04
C ILE A 144 -23.61 -3.38 -14.25
N GLY A 145 -24.52 -4.36 -14.41
CA GLY A 145 -24.79 -4.98 -15.70
C GLY A 145 -24.39 -6.45 -15.88
N VAL A 146 -25.09 -7.36 -15.20
CA VAL A 146 -25.44 -8.65 -15.82
C VAL A 146 -26.93 -8.89 -15.54
N ALA A 147 -27.78 -8.43 -16.45
CA ALA A 147 -29.17 -8.86 -16.45
C ALA A 147 -29.20 -10.37 -16.74
N PRO A 148 -29.98 -11.18 -16.01
CA PRO A 148 -30.11 -12.59 -16.34
C PRO A 148 -30.72 -12.70 -17.73
N ALA A 149 -30.04 -13.42 -18.63
CA ALA A 149 -30.60 -13.78 -19.93
C ALA A 149 -31.93 -14.49 -19.69
N ARG A 150 -33.04 -13.86 -20.09
CA ARG A 150 -34.35 -14.50 -20.09
C ARG A 150 -34.28 -15.65 -21.08
N GLY A 151 -34.26 -16.87 -20.54
CA GLY A 151 -34.47 -18.10 -21.31
C GLY A 151 -35.83 -18.09 -21.98
N ARG A 152 -35.86 -18.62 -23.20
CA ARG A 152 -37.05 -18.87 -24.02
C ARG A 152 -38.00 -19.88 -23.37
#